data_AF-A0A538I2G4-F1
#
_entry.id   AF-A0A538I2G4-F1
#
_cell.length_a   1.000
_cell.length_b   1.000
_cell.length_c   1.000
_cell.angle_alpha   90.00
_cell.angle_beta   90.00
_cell.angle_gamma   90.00
#
_symmetry.space_group_name_H-M   'P 1'
#
loop_
_entity.id
_entity.type
_entity.pdbx_description
1 polymer ?
#
loop_
_entity_poly.entity_id
_entity_poly.type
_entity_poly.pdbx_seq_one_letter_code
_entity_poly.pdbx_strand_id
1 'polypeptide(L)' 'MEQVGSWRVAPDEYVEFVSSGSSVKGEYHCSHCQYGVTVHRELPQCPMCGGREWEATPWSPFTREQQPL' A
#
# COMPACT_ATOMS: atom_id res chain seq x y z
N MET A 1 24.43 -16.68 -30.85
CA MET A 1 23.07 -17.02 -30.37
C MET A 1 22.83 -16.18 -29.13
N GLU A 2 22.32 -14.97 -29.31
CA GLU A 2 22.16 -13.97 -28.24
C GLU A 2 20.72 -14.04 -27.75
N GLN A 3 20.50 -14.60 -26.56
CA GLN A 3 19.17 -14.62 -25.96
C GLN A 3 18.99 -13.36 -25.13
N VAL A 4 18.33 -12.36 -25.71
CA VAL A 4 17.84 -11.18 -25.02
C VAL A 4 16.69 -11.60 -24.10
N GLY A 5 16.95 -11.63 -22.79
CA GLY A 5 15.94 -11.89 -21.78
C GLY A 5 14.92 -10.75 -21.76
N SER A 6 13.77 -10.96 -22.39
CA SER A 6 12.64 -10.03 -22.31
C SER A 6 11.94 -10.19 -20.95
N TRP A 7 12.39 -9.44 -19.95
CA TRP A 7 11.62 -9.25 -18.71
C TRP A 7 10.43 -8.34 -19.03
N ARG A 8 9.21 -8.90 -18.97
CA ARG A 8 7.99 -8.07 -18.95
C ARG A 8 7.95 -7.40 -17.58
N VAL A 9 8.29 -6.11 -17.52
CA VAL A 9 8.01 -5.29 -16.33
C VAL A 9 6.49 -5.24 -16.19
N ALA A 10 5.94 -5.88 -15.16
CA ALA A 10 4.52 -5.75 -14.83
C ALA A 10 4.27 -4.30 -14.42
N PRO A 11 3.37 -3.56 -15.10
CA PRO A 11 3.04 -2.20 -14.72
C PRO A 11 1.95 -2.24 -13.65
N ASP A 12 2.28 -2.48 -12.37
CA ASP A 12 1.39 -2.09 -11.24
C ASP A 12 1.98 -2.38 -9.84
N GLU A 13 3.13 -1.80 -9.50
CA GLU A 13 3.55 -1.71 -8.08
C GLU A 13 3.72 -0.24 -7.65
N TYR A 14 2.92 0.65 -8.23
CA TYR A 14 2.85 2.02 -7.75
C TYR A 14 1.71 2.14 -6.75
N VAL A 15 2.03 1.99 -5.47
CA VAL A 15 1.08 2.27 -4.38
C VAL A 15 1.05 3.77 -4.17
N GLU A 16 -0.07 4.40 -4.46
CA GLU A 16 -0.27 5.82 -4.14
C GLU A 16 -0.31 6.01 -2.63
N PHE A 17 0.69 6.73 -2.11
CA PHE A 17 0.74 7.10 -0.70
C PHE A 17 -0.19 8.28 -0.42
N VAL A 18 -1.11 8.08 0.52
CA VAL A 18 -2.07 9.09 0.96
C VAL A 18 -1.59 9.67 2.29
N SER A 19 -1.64 10.99 2.39
CA SER A 19 -1.27 11.70 3.63
C SER A 19 -2.46 11.79 4.60
N SER A 20 -2.18 11.73 5.90
CA SER A 20 -3.15 12.08 6.95
C SER A 20 -3.79 13.46 6.67
N GLY A 21 -5.11 13.58 6.90
CA GLY A 21 -5.92 14.75 6.59
C GLY A 21 -6.56 14.71 5.20
N SER A 22 -6.16 13.76 4.34
CA SER A 22 -6.79 13.59 3.03
C SER A 22 -8.21 13.04 3.18
N SER A 23 -9.14 13.59 2.41
CA SER A 23 -10.52 13.09 2.36
C SER A 23 -10.60 11.86 1.46
N VAL A 24 -10.58 10.68 2.07
CA VAL A 24 -10.55 9.40 1.36
C VAL A 24 -11.49 8.39 2.00
N LYS A 25 -11.82 7.33 1.26
CA LYS A 25 -12.65 6.23 1.72
C LYS A 25 -12.07 4.91 1.23
N GLY A 26 -11.91 3.96 2.15
CA GLY A 26 -11.32 2.66 1.85
C GLY A 26 -10.52 2.11 3.01
N GLU A 27 -9.74 1.08 2.72
CA GLU A 27 -8.81 0.47 3.67
C GLU A 27 -7.38 0.95 3.36
N TYR A 28 -6.67 1.34 4.41
CA TYR A 28 -5.37 1.96 4.33
C TYR A 28 -4.43 1.33 5.35
N HIS A 29 -3.20 1.04 4.93
CA HIS A 29 -2.16 0.52 5.82
C HIS A 29 -1.09 1.59 6.06
N CYS A 30 -0.62 1.74 7.29
CA CYS A 30 0.43 2.70 7.57
C CYS A 30 1.76 2.21 6.99
N SER A 31 2.43 3.05 6.19
CA SER A 31 3.68 2.68 5.51
C SER A 31 4.85 2.39 6.47
N HIS A 32 4.74 2.83 7.73
CA HIS A 32 5.78 2.67 8.74
C HIS A 32 5.61 1.42 9.61
N CYS A 33 4.37 1.03 9.91
CA CYS A 33 4.10 -0.08 10.86
C CYS A 33 3.08 -1.10 10.36
N GLN A 34 2.60 -0.95 9.13
CA GLN A 34 1.60 -1.80 8.48
C GLN A 34 0.26 -1.91 9.26
N TYR A 35 -0.01 -0.96 10.16
CA TYR A 35 -1.30 -0.90 10.85
C TYR A 35 -2.41 -0.54 9.86
N GLY A 36 -3.40 -1.43 9.72
CA GLY A 36 -4.55 -1.23 8.85
C GLY A 36 -5.69 -0.46 9.52
N VAL A 37 -6.29 0.48 8.79
CA VAL A 37 -7.48 1.24 9.19
C VAL A 37 -8.47 1.35 8.04
N THR A 38 -9.76 1.30 8.36
CA THR A 38 -10.82 1.61 7.42
C THR A 38 -11.28 3.06 7.62
N VAL A 39 -11.14 3.88 6.58
CA VAL A 39 -11.49 5.31 6.60
C VAL A 39 -12.76 5.54 5.80
N HIS A 40 -13.64 6.41 6.33
CA HIS A 40 -14.91 6.76 5.70
C HIS A 40 -15.05 8.25 5.36
N ARG A 41 -14.14 9.12 5.84
CA ARG A 41 -14.17 10.57 5.63
C ARG A 41 -12.77 11.16 5.50
N GLU A 42 -11.99 11.14 6.57
CA GLU A 42 -10.66 11.76 6.63
C GLU A 42 -9.64 10.78 7.21
N LEU A 43 -8.45 10.75 6.63
CA LEU A 43 -7.38 9.84 7.02
C LEU A 43 -6.70 10.34 8.31
N PRO A 44 -6.75 9.61 9.43
CA PRO A 44 -6.12 10.06 10.67
C PRO A 44 -4.59 9.88 10.61
N GLN A 45 -3.88 10.38 11.62
CA GLN A 45 -2.50 9.94 11.87
C GLN A 45 -2.51 8.50 12.42
N CYS A 46 -1.46 7.73 12.16
CA CYS A 46 -1.36 6.38 12.67
C CYS A 46 -1.29 6.40 14.21
N PRO A 47 -2.24 5.76 14.92
CA PRO A 47 -2.26 5.76 16.38
C PRO A 47 -1.11 4.94 17.00
N MET A 48 -0.44 4.10 16.20
CA MET A 48 0.64 3.23 16.67
C MET A 48 2.02 3.90 16.61
N CYS A 49 2.36 4.55 15.49
CA CYS A 49 3.69 5.12 15.25
C CYS A 49 3.68 6.65 15.07
N GLY A 50 2.52 7.29 14.98
CA GLY A 50 2.39 8.71 14.66
C GLY A 50 2.64 9.06 13.18
N GLY A 51 2.85 8.04 12.34
CA GLY A 51 3.04 8.17 10.90
C GLY A 51 1.87 8.88 10.21
N ARG A 52 2.18 9.60 9.14
CA ARG A 52 1.21 10.35 8.32
C ARG A 52 1.03 9.76 6.93
N GLU A 53 1.84 8.77 6.58
CA GLU A 53 1.86 8.13 5.28
C GLU A 53 1.09 6.82 5.36
N TRP A 54 0.20 6.66 4.41
CA TRP A 54 -0.69 5.52 4.31
C TRP A 54 -0.70 4.98 2.88
N GLU A 55 -0.69 3.67 2.76
CA GLU A 55 -0.80 2.93 1.53
C GLU A 55 -2.27 2.57 1.30
N ALA A 56 -2.81 2.93 0.14
CA ALA A 56 -4.13 2.45 -0.26
C ALA A 56 -4.02 0.95 -0.55
N THR A 57 -4.69 0.11 0.26
CA THR A 57 -4.72 -1.32 0.01
C THR A 57 -5.91 -1.62 -0.90
N PRO A 58 -5.70 -2.07 -2.15
CA PRO A 58 -6.77 -2.69 -2.91
C PRO A 58 -7.11 -4.00 -2.20
N TRP A 59 -8.17 -3.98 -1.40
CA TRP A 59 -8.60 -5.15 -0.61
C TRP A 59 -8.65 -6.39 -1.50
N SER A 60 -7.68 -7.28 -1.30
CA SER A 60 -7.52 -8.52 -2.02
C SER A 60 -7.34 -9.61 -0.98
N PRO A 61 -8.26 -10.59 -0.90
CA PRO A 61 -8.22 -11.62 0.15
C PRO A 61 -7.00 -12.54 0.10
N PHE A 62 -6.09 -12.34 -0.87
CA PHE A 62 -4.92 -13.19 -1.11
C PHE A 62 -3.59 -12.44 -1.23
N THR A 63 -3.49 -11.18 -0.81
CA THR A 63 -2.17 -10.51 -0.71
C THR A 63 -1.46 -11.00 0.56
N ARG A 64 -1.15 -12.30 0.59
CA ARG A 64 -0.12 -12.85 1.47
C ARG A 64 1.18 -12.50 0.78
N GLU A 65 1.93 -11.60 1.41
CA GLU A 65 3.34 -11.35 1.18
C GLU A 65 4.02 -12.54 0.48
N GLN A 66 4.42 -12.34 -0.78
CA GLN A 66 5.37 -13.25 -1.43
C GLN A 66 6.70 -13.05 -0.71
N GLN A 67 6.88 -13.65 0.47
CA GLN A 67 8.19 -13.79 1.08
C GLN A 67 9.04 -14.66 0.15
N PRO A 68 10.14 -14.14 -0.43
CA PRO A 68 11.07 -14.97 -1.17
C PRO A 68 11.77 -15.93 -0.19
N LEU A 69 11.90 -17.18 -0.65
CA LEU A 69 12.51 -18.34 0.04
C LEU A 69 13.95 -18.10 0.50
#